data_AF-A0A1S8WNS2-F1
#
_entry.id   AF-A0A1S8WNS2-F1
#
_cell.length_a   1.000
_cell.length_b   1.000
_cell.length_c   1.000
_cell.angle_alpha   90.00
_cell.angle_beta   90.00
_cell.angle_gamma   90.00
#
_symmetry.space_group_name_H-M   'P 1'
#
loop_
_entity.id
_entity.type
_entity.pdbx_description
1 polymer ?
#
loop_
_entity_poly.entity_id
_entity_poly.type
_entity_poly.pdbx_seq_one_letter_code
_entity_poly.pdbx_strand_id
1 'polypeptide(L)'
;WAEHSKNGEVYHNYCLNYDSALTYLDTLRKHEQFNEFEKWCEQDARCRRLQLTDLLIAPMQHYMKIPLLLTSIRKYTANPSEKEMITNCLNTVESSL
;
A
#
# COMPACT_ATOMS: atom_id res chain seq x y z
N TRP A 1 -1.99 -16.12 -3.33
CA TRP A 1 -0.90 -15.58 -2.50
C TRP A 1 0.33 -16.38 -2.89
N ALA A 2 1.09 -15.88 -3.86
CA ALA A 2 2.19 -16.62 -4.47
C ALA A 2 3.33 -16.79 -3.46
N GLU A 3 3.99 -17.95 -3.52
CA GLU A 3 5.13 -18.42 -2.71
C GLU A 3 6.35 -17.46 -2.63
N HIS A 4 6.26 -16.22 -3.10
CA HIS A 4 7.42 -15.35 -3.35
C HIS A 4 7.48 -14.08 -2.50
N SER A 5 6.47 -13.78 -1.68
CA SER A 5 6.54 -12.67 -0.73
C SER A 5 6.38 -13.21 0.68
N LYS A 6 7.46 -13.26 1.44
CA LYS A 6 7.43 -13.49 2.90
C LYS A 6 6.37 -12.57 3.53
N ASN A 7 5.25 -13.15 3.96
CA ASN A 7 4.22 -12.64 4.89
C ASN A 7 4.13 -11.11 5.06
N GLY A 8 3.85 -10.33 4.01
CA GLY A 8 3.63 -8.88 4.15
C GLY A 8 4.83 -8.06 4.66
N GLU A 9 6.01 -8.65 4.85
CA GLU A 9 7.20 -8.03 5.44
C GLU A 9 7.66 -6.80 4.63
N VAL A 10 7.50 -6.86 3.31
CA VAL A 10 7.80 -5.75 2.40
C VAL A 10 6.88 -4.55 2.67
N TYR A 11 5.58 -4.79 2.85
CA TYR A 11 4.63 -3.73 3.19
C TYR A 11 4.85 -3.21 4.61
N HIS A 12 5.18 -4.10 5.55
CA HIS A 12 5.52 -3.71 6.92
C HIS A 12 6.73 -2.76 6.95
N ASN A 13 7.83 -3.14 6.28
CA ASN A 13 9.01 -2.28 6.16
C ASN A 13 8.70 -0.96 5.45
N TYR A 14 7.84 -0.98 4.42
CA TYR A 14 7.41 0.24 3.75
C TYR A 14 6.63 1.17 4.71
N CYS A 15 5.64 0.63 5.44
CA CYS A 15 4.85 1.37 6.41
C CYS A 15 5.72 1.98 7.51
N LEU A 16 6.66 1.21 8.08
CA LEU A 16 7.56 1.67 9.14
C LEU A 16 8.44 2.85 8.70
N ASN A 17 8.82 2.90 7.41
CA ASN A 17 9.68 3.94 6.87
C ASN A 17 8.91 5.09 6.22
N TYR A 18 7.58 5.01 6.12
CA TYR A 18 6.76 6.01 5.42
C TYR A 18 6.92 7.42 6.01
N ASP A 19 6.81 7.55 7.33
CA ASP A 19 6.96 8.86 8.00
C ASP A 19 8.37 9.44 7.82
N SER A 20 9.39 8.57 7.84
CA SER A 20 10.78 8.96 7.59
C SER A 20 10.97 9.43 6.14
N ALA A 21 10.34 8.75 5.19
CA ALA A 21 10.37 9.12 3.77
C ALA A 21 9.67 10.47 3.52
N LEU A 22 8.54 10.74 4.16
CA LEU A 22 7.87 12.04 4.07
C LEU A 22 8.71 13.16 4.69
N THR A 23 9.30 12.91 5.85
CA THR A 23 10.21 13.88 6.49
C THR A 23 11.37 14.22 5.57
N TYR A 24 11.97 13.21 4.93
CA TYR A 24 13.05 13.43 3.96
C TYR A 24 12.56 14.18 2.71
N LEU A 25 11.39 13.84 2.18
CA LEU A 25 10.77 14.55 1.06
C LEU A 25 10.58 16.04 1.38
N ASP A 26 10.15 16.39 2.59
CA ASP A 26 10.03 17.78 3.03
C ASP A 26 11.38 18.49 3.09
N THR A 27 12.48 17.77 3.39
CA THR A 27 13.82 18.36 3.28
C THR A 27 14.22 18.61 1.82
N LEU A 28 13.88 17.70 0.90
CA LEU A 28 14.16 17.85 -0.53
C LEU A 28 13.40 19.01 -1.16
N ARG A 29 12.13 19.19 -0.77
CA ARG A 29 11.27 20.28 -1.27
C ARG A 29 11.71 21.69 -0.85
N LYS A 30 12.70 21.81 0.04
CA LYS A 30 13.39 23.09 0.30
C LYS A 30 14.27 23.53 -0.86
N HIS A 31 14.64 22.63 -1.76
CA HIS A 31 15.45 22.91 -2.94
C HIS A 31 14.58 23.15 -4.17
N GLU A 32 14.69 24.33 -4.77
CA GLU A 32 13.88 24.72 -5.95
C GLU A 32 14.05 23.75 -7.14
N GLN A 33 15.28 23.29 -7.39
CA GLN A 33 15.58 22.32 -8.45
C GLN A 33 14.82 21.00 -8.26
N PHE A 34 14.64 20.55 -7.01
CA PHE A 34 13.84 19.36 -6.73
C PHE A 34 12.37 19.60 -7.03
N ASN A 35 11.83 20.77 -6.64
CA ASN A 35 10.43 21.13 -6.89
C ASN A 35 10.11 21.20 -8.40
N GLU A 36 11.02 21.74 -9.20
CA GLU A 36 10.87 21.75 -10.67
C GLU A 36 10.86 20.34 -11.25
N PHE A 37 11.79 19.50 -10.80
CA PHE A 37 11.88 18.10 -11.22
C PHE A 37 10.64 17.29 -10.80
N GLU A 38 10.18 17.45 -9.56
CA GLU A 38 8.97 16.82 -9.03
C GLU A 38 7.77 17.19 -9.89
N LYS A 39 7.55 18.49 -10.15
CA LYS A 39 6.46 18.97 -11.02
C LYS A 39 6.55 18.45 -12.44
N TRP A 40 7.75 18.32 -12.98
CA TRP A 40 7.95 17.74 -14.32
C TRP A 40 7.55 16.25 -14.34
N CYS A 41 7.93 15.48 -13.30
CA CYS A 41 7.55 14.08 -13.18
C CYS A 41 6.04 13.88 -12.99
N GLU A 42 5.37 14.76 -12.23
CA GLU A 42 3.93 14.70 -11.99
C GLU A 42 3.06 14.94 -13.24
N GLN A 43 3.63 15.53 -14.30
CA GLN A 43 2.96 15.69 -15.59
C GLN A 43 2.87 14.39 -16.39
N ASP A 44 3.63 13.35 -16.00
CA ASP A 44 3.58 12.05 -16.66
C ASP A 44 2.19 11.42 -16.51
N ALA A 45 1.60 10.96 -17.62
CA ALA A 45 0.29 10.33 -17.64
C ALA A 45 0.18 9.10 -16.71
N ARG A 46 1.31 8.43 -16.43
CA ARG A 46 1.39 7.27 -15.51
C ARG A 46 1.12 7.68 -14.05
N CYS A 47 1.41 8.93 -13.68
CA CYS A 47 1.10 9.48 -12.35
C CYS A 47 -0.40 9.69 -12.17
N ARG A 48 -1.20 9.71 -13.25
CA ARG A 48 -2.67 9.89 -13.20
C ARG A 48 -3.09 11.15 -12.42
N ARG A 49 -2.30 12.22 -12.54
CA ARG A 49 -2.47 13.50 -11.81
C ARG A 49 -2.33 13.40 -10.30
N LEU A 50 -1.78 12.31 -9.79
CA LEU A 50 -1.44 12.15 -8.37
C LEU A 50 -0.14 12.88 -8.07
N GLN A 51 -0.06 13.51 -6.90
CA GLN A 51 1.17 14.07 -6.39
C GLN A 51 2.10 12.96 -5.90
N LEU A 52 3.40 13.25 -5.76
CA LEU A 52 4.36 12.26 -5.23
C LEU A 52 3.91 11.67 -3.88
N THR A 53 3.33 12.48 -2.99
CA THR A 53 2.81 12.03 -1.69
C THR A 53 1.63 11.06 -1.83
N ASP A 54 0.76 11.28 -2.81
CA ASP A 54 -0.37 10.37 -3.08
C ASP A 54 0.13 9.01 -3.60
N LEU A 55 1.20 9.02 -4.39
CA LEU A 55 1.85 7.81 -4.89
C LEU A 55 2.58 7.06 -3.76
N LEU A 56 3.20 7.77 -2.83
CA LEU A 56 3.87 7.18 -1.66
C LEU A 56 2.87 6.55 -0.68
N ILE A 57 1.67 7.12 -0.49
CA ILE A 57 0.68 6.53 0.43
C ILE A 57 -0.08 5.34 -0.19
N ALA A 58 -0.07 5.21 -1.52
CA ALA A 58 -0.87 4.22 -2.24
C ALA A 58 -0.60 2.75 -1.82
N PRO A 59 0.65 2.28 -1.58
CA PRO A 59 0.91 0.92 -1.10
C PRO A 59 0.27 0.64 0.27
N MET A 60 0.31 1.61 1.19
CA MET A 60 -0.31 1.48 2.51
C MET A 60 -1.83 1.43 2.39
N GLN A 61 -2.43 2.32 1.59
CA GLN A 61 -3.87 2.31 1.33
C GLN A 61 -4.34 1.02 0.67
N HIS A 62 -3.53 0.46 -0.24
CA HIS A 62 -3.81 -0.82 -0.85
C HIS A 62 -3.87 -1.92 0.20
N TYR A 63 -2.88 -1.98 1.09
CA TYR A 63 -2.81 -2.97 2.16
C TYR A 63 -4.01 -2.86 3.12
N MET A 64 -4.39 -1.65 3.53
CA MET A 64 -5.57 -1.41 4.38
C MET A 64 -6.91 -1.84 3.74
N LYS A 65 -6.99 -1.91 2.41
CA LYS A 65 -8.20 -2.37 1.69
C LYS A 65 -8.30 -3.89 1.63
N ILE A 66 -7.20 -4.62 1.80
CA ILE A 66 -7.19 -6.09 1.69
C ILE A 66 -8.16 -6.75 2.69
N PRO A 67 -8.19 -6.41 3.99
CA PRO A 67 -9.17 -6.98 4.92
C PRO A 67 -10.63 -6.73 4.52
N LEU A 68 -10.93 -5.56 3.97
CA LEU A 68 -12.29 -5.19 3.52
C LEU A 68 -12.72 -6.03 2.31
N LEU A 69 -11.80 -6.25 1.37
CA LEU A 69 -12.02 -7.11 0.21
C LEU A 69 -12.19 -8.57 0.63
N LEU A 70 -11.33 -9.09 1.50
CA LEU A 70 -11.43 -10.45 2.02
C LEU A 70 -12.73 -10.67 2.81
N THR A 71 -13.16 -9.69 3.61
CA THR A 71 -14.46 -9.73 4.31
C THR A 71 -15.61 -9.85 3.32
N SER A 72 -15.57 -9.06 2.25
CA SER A 72 -16.59 -9.08 1.20
C SER A 72 -16.60 -10.42 0.47
N ILE A 73 -15.44 -10.93 0.06
CA ILE A 73 -15.33 -12.24 -0.60
C ILE A 73 -15.85 -13.35 0.32
N ARG A 74 -15.45 -13.37 1.59
CA ARG A 74 -15.93 -14.33 2.60
C ARG A 74 -17.46 -14.32 2.75
N LYS A 75 -18.07 -13.13 2.70
CA LYS A 75 -19.54 -12.96 2.81
C LYS A 75 -20.28 -13.65 1.67
N TYR A 76 -19.74 -13.62 0.46
CA TYR A 76 -20.36 -14.18 -0.75
C TYR A 76 -19.84 -15.58 -1.14
N THR A 77 -18.97 -16.18 -0.33
CA THR A 77 -18.45 -17.54 -0.56
C THR A 77 -19.39 -18.58 0.07
N ALA A 78 -19.91 -19.49 -0.75
CA ALA A 78 -20.84 -20.54 -0.32
C ALA A 78 -20.14 -21.81 0.19
N ASN A 79 -18.99 -22.17 -0.39
CA ASN A 79 -18.24 -23.35 0.00
C ASN A 79 -17.64 -23.17 1.41
N PRO A 80 -17.94 -24.05 2.38
CA PRO A 80 -17.42 -23.95 3.74
C PRO A 80 -15.89 -23.99 3.82
N SER A 81 -15.23 -24.84 3.03
CA SER A 81 -13.77 -24.99 3.04
C SER A 81 -13.07 -23.74 2.51
N GLU A 82 -13.58 -23.17 1.41
CA GLU A 82 -13.04 -21.90 0.86
C GLU A 82 -13.28 -20.74 1.84
N LYS A 83 -14.44 -20.72 2.51
CA LYS A 83 -14.77 -19.70 3.51
C LYS A 83 -13.84 -19.76 4.72
N GLU A 84 -13.47 -20.95 5.16
CA GLU A 84 -12.47 -21.17 6.22
C GLU A 84 -11.07 -20.71 5.77
N MET A 85 -10.65 -21.06 4.55
CA MET A 85 -9.38 -20.57 3.98
C MET A 85 -9.32 -19.04 3.95
N ILE A 86 -10.38 -18.37 3.48
CA ILE A 86 -10.45 -16.90 3.46
C ILE A 86 -10.40 -16.34 4.89
N THR A 87 -11.05 -16.99 5.85
CA THR A 87 -11.02 -16.57 7.26
C THR A 87 -9.60 -16.63 7.84
N ASN A 88 -8.85 -17.70 7.56
CA ASN A 88 -7.45 -17.83 7.97
C ASN A 88 -6.55 -16.77 7.34
N CYS A 89 -6.75 -16.48 6.04
CA CYS A 89 -6.06 -15.37 5.38
C CYS A 89 -6.39 -14.03 6.02
N LEU A 90 -7.66 -13.77 6.34
CA LEU A 90 -8.12 -12.53 6.94
C LEU A 90 -7.47 -12.31 8.31
N ASN A 91 -7.48 -13.33 9.17
CA ASN A 91 -6.81 -13.29 10.47
C ASN A 91 -5.31 -13.01 10.35
N THR A 92 -4.65 -13.59 9.35
CA THR A 92 -3.21 -13.38 9.11
C THR A 92 -2.90 -11.95 8.68
N VAL A 93 -3.76 -11.33 7.86
CA VAL A 93 -3.59 -9.94 7.43
C VAL A 93 -3.85 -8.98 8.59
N GLU A 94 -4.89 -9.22 9.38
CA GLU A 94 -5.22 -8.41 10.56
C GLU A 94 -4.13 -8.48 11.64
N SER A 95 -3.49 -9.64 11.83
CA SER A 95 -2.38 -9.76 12.78
C SER A 95 -1.07 -9.11 12.30
N SER A 96 -0.99 -8.75 11.02
CA SER A 96 0.21 -8.20 10.38
C SER A 96 0.06 -6.70 10.04
N LEU A 97 -1.07 -6.08 10.41
CA LEU A 97 -1.35 -4.64 10.35
C LEU A 97 -0.96 -3.98 11.68
#